data_AF-A0A5J4E9A3-F1
#
_entry.id   AF-A0A5J4E9A3-F1
#
_cell.length_a   1.000
_cell.length_b   1.000
_cell.length_c   1.000
_cell.angle_alpha   90.00
_cell.angle_beta   90.00
_cell.angle_gamma   90.00
#
_symmetry.space_group_name_H-M   'P 1'
#
loop_
_entity.id
_entity.type
_entity.pdbx_description
1 polymer ?
#
loop_
_entity_poly.entity_id
_entity_poly.type
_entity_poly.pdbx_seq_one_letter_code
_entity_poly.pdbx_strand_id
1 'polypeptide(L)'
;MYDISEKWELRVFEKDREAMKFLTQGQEAFFIALYFEDDSILAIMNAGIGNILTLSLQTDDNFPVEELEKLANEVRGELKTHLNIDLVATEP
;
A
#
# COMPACT_ATOMS: atom_id res chain seq x y z
N MET A 1 4.97 -2.26 -18.51
CA MET A 1 5.09 -1.88 -17.09
C MET A 1 4.43 -3.02 -16.37
N TYR A 2 5.18 -3.90 -15.72
CA TYR A 2 4.55 -4.99 -14.98
C TYR A 2 3.86 -4.37 -13.78
N ASP A 3 2.56 -4.51 -13.70
CA ASP A 3 1.80 -4.14 -12.51
C ASP A 3 2.29 -5.04 -11.36
N ILE A 4 2.76 -4.46 -10.25
CA ILE A 4 3.23 -5.22 -9.08
C ILE A 4 2.12 -6.21 -8.66
N SER A 5 0.85 -5.80 -8.74
CA SER A 5 -0.25 -6.69 -8.39
C SER A 5 -0.36 -7.88 -9.34
N GLU A 6 -0.21 -7.70 -10.65
CA GLU A 6 -0.23 -8.79 -11.62
C GLU A 6 0.94 -9.76 -11.44
N LYS A 7 2.16 -9.22 -11.23
CA LYS A 7 3.37 -10.04 -11.07
C LYS A 7 3.30 -10.95 -9.83
N TRP A 8 2.72 -10.43 -8.76
CA TRP A 8 2.62 -11.12 -7.47
C TRP A 8 1.27 -11.81 -7.27
N GLU A 9 0.43 -11.86 -8.32
CA GLU A 9 -0.92 -12.44 -8.29
C GLU A 9 -1.80 -11.87 -7.15
N LEU A 10 -1.64 -10.58 -6.86
CA LEU A 10 -2.33 -9.89 -5.77
C LEU A 10 -3.65 -9.31 -6.25
N ARG A 11 -4.68 -9.45 -5.42
CA ARG A 11 -5.96 -8.78 -5.63
C ARG A 11 -5.90 -7.36 -5.10
N VAL A 12 -6.25 -6.40 -5.94
CA VAL A 12 -6.32 -4.98 -5.57
C VAL A 12 -7.72 -4.65 -5.05
N PHE A 13 -7.77 -4.01 -3.88
CA PHE A 13 -8.98 -3.36 -3.36
C PHE A 13 -8.73 -1.86 -3.26
N GLU A 14 -9.62 -1.07 -3.86
CA GLU A 14 -9.61 0.37 -3.74
C GLU A 14 -10.89 0.85 -3.08
N LYS A 15 -10.77 1.71 -2.07
CA LYS A 15 -11.94 2.31 -1.44
C LYS A 15 -12.40 3.51 -2.26
N ASP A 16 -13.70 3.58 -2.48
CA ASP A 16 -14.34 4.68 -3.19
C ASP A 16 -13.94 6.05 -2.60
N ARG A 17 -13.62 6.99 -3.50
CA ARG A 17 -13.10 8.31 -3.11
C ARG A 17 -14.14 9.16 -2.37
N GLU A 18 -15.42 9.06 -2.73
CA GLU A 18 -16.48 9.81 -2.02
C GLU A 18 -16.74 9.21 -0.65
N ALA A 19 -16.71 7.88 -0.52
CA ALA A 19 -16.75 7.21 0.77
C ALA A 19 -15.54 7.60 1.65
N MET A 20 -14.34 7.71 1.08
CA MET A 20 -13.15 8.18 1.80
C MET A 20 -13.32 9.62 2.28
N LYS A 21 -13.75 10.53 1.40
CA LYS A 21 -14.00 11.94 1.73
C LYS A 21 -15.03 12.11 2.85
N PHE A 22 -16.08 11.30 2.86
CA PHE A 22 -17.05 11.29 3.95
C PHE A 22 -16.40 10.89 5.28
N LEU A 23 -15.59 9.83 5.29
CA LEU A 23 -14.93 9.33 6.50
C LEU A 23 -13.86 10.29 7.03
N THR A 24 -13.24 11.07 6.17
CA THR A 24 -12.17 12.04 6.52
C THR A 24 -12.69 13.47 6.66
N GLN A 25 -13.99 13.67 6.86
CA GLN A 25 -14.60 14.98 7.10
C GLN A 25 -14.31 16.00 5.97
N GLY A 26 -14.32 15.53 4.73
CA GLY A 26 -14.09 16.36 3.55
C GLY A 26 -12.66 16.44 3.07
N GLN A 27 -11.70 15.81 3.75
CA GLN A 27 -10.29 15.80 3.33
C GLN A 27 -10.05 14.84 2.17
N GLU A 28 -9.13 15.18 1.27
CA GLU A 28 -8.71 14.28 0.21
C GLU A 28 -7.96 13.09 0.82
N ALA A 29 -8.56 11.91 0.73
CA ALA A 29 -7.99 10.66 1.23
C ALA A 29 -8.25 9.52 0.26
N PHE A 30 -7.36 8.53 0.28
CA PHE A 30 -7.47 7.30 -0.48
C PHE A 30 -6.97 6.11 0.35
N PHE A 31 -7.46 4.94 -0.01
CA PHE A 31 -7.06 3.67 0.58
C PHE A 31 -7.03 2.62 -0.52
N ILE A 32 -5.87 1.98 -0.65
CA ILE A 32 -5.64 0.83 -1.53
C ILE A 32 -5.09 -0.29 -0.65
N ALA A 33 -5.59 -1.50 -0.83
CA ALA A 33 -5.06 -2.69 -0.19
C ALA A 33 -4.77 -3.76 -1.24
N LEU A 34 -3.62 -4.43 -1.11
CA LEU A 34 -3.24 -5.59 -1.89
C LEU A 34 -3.42 -6.84 -1.03
N TYR A 35 -4.15 -7.79 -1.58
CA TYR A 35 -4.47 -9.05 -0.93
C TYR A 35 -3.71 -10.19 -1.60
N PHE A 36 -3.10 -11.04 -0.78
CA PHE A 36 -2.69 -12.38 -1.18
C PHE A 36 -3.73 -13.34 -0.61
N GLU A 37 -4.41 -14.07 -1.49
CA GLU A 37 -5.61 -14.83 -1.13
C GLU A 37 -6.69 -13.92 -0.46
N ASP A 38 -7.03 -14.19 0.80
CA ASP A 38 -8.00 -13.42 1.59
C ASP A 38 -7.36 -12.45 2.60
N ASP A 39 -6.02 -12.42 2.67
CA ASP A 39 -5.27 -11.64 3.65
C ASP A 39 -4.66 -10.37 3.03
N SER A 40 -4.83 -9.23 3.71
CA SER A 40 -4.26 -7.95 3.27
C SER A 40 -2.78 -7.88 3.64
N ILE A 41 -1.89 -7.96 2.66
CA ILE A 41 -0.44 -7.94 2.89
C ILE A 41 0.19 -6.55 2.74
N LEU A 42 -0.47 -5.64 2.00
CA LEU A 42 -0.02 -4.26 1.84
C LEU A 42 -1.22 -3.32 1.83
N ALA A 43 -1.20 -2.30 2.70
CA ALA A 43 -2.12 -1.17 2.62
C ALA A 43 -1.34 0.11 2.27
N ILE A 44 -1.87 0.86 1.30
CA ILE A 44 -1.35 2.15 0.85
C ILE A 44 -2.44 3.19 1.09
N MET A 45 -2.14 4.20 1.89
CA MET A 45 -3.11 5.23 2.25
C MET A 45 -2.43 6.57 2.49
N ASN A 46 -3.18 7.66 2.34
CA ASN A 46 -2.83 8.93 2.95
C ASN A 46 -3.76 9.18 4.15
N ALA A 47 -3.19 9.32 5.33
CA ALA A 47 -3.94 9.54 6.56
C ALA A 47 -4.19 11.03 6.79
N GLY A 48 -5.25 11.58 6.20
CA GLY A 48 -5.73 12.94 6.50
C GLY A 48 -4.65 14.03 6.44
N ILE A 49 -4.70 15.00 7.36
CA ILE A 49 -3.92 16.25 7.38
C ILE A 49 -2.41 15.99 7.18
N GLY A 50 -1.94 16.08 5.94
CA GLY A 50 -0.52 15.99 5.59
C GLY A 50 -0.29 15.40 4.19
N ASN A 51 0.92 15.62 3.65
CA ASN A 51 1.37 15.02 2.39
C ASN A 51 2.07 13.67 2.60
N ILE A 52 1.69 12.93 3.65
CA ILE A 52 2.36 11.68 4.04
C ILE A 52 1.62 10.51 3.39
N LEU A 53 2.38 9.71 2.64
CA LEU A 53 1.96 8.41 2.14
C LEU A 53 2.37 7.34 3.15
N THR A 54 1.41 6.61 3.69
CA THR A 54 1.65 5.48 4.59
C THR A 54 1.55 4.19 3.82
N LEU A 55 2.59 3.35 3.95
CA LEU A 55 2.60 1.97 3.48
C LEU A 55 2.71 1.06 4.70
N SER A 56 1.72 0.20 4.90
CA SER A 56 1.71 -0.79 5.96
C SER A 56 1.81 -2.17 5.33
N LEU A 57 2.90 -2.87 5.60
CA LEU A 57 3.09 -4.27 5.23
C LEU A 57 2.73 -5.14 6.43
N GLN A 58 1.91 -6.15 6.19
CA GLN A 58 1.48 -7.09 7.22
C GLN A 58 1.85 -8.50 6.78
N THR A 59 2.40 -9.26 7.71
CA THR A 59 2.72 -10.68 7.51
C THR A 59 1.62 -11.49 8.18
N ASP A 60 1.21 -12.55 7.50
CA ASP A 60 0.39 -13.63 8.06
C ASP A 60 1.08 -14.97 7.71
N ASP A 61 0.59 -16.07 8.29
CA ASP A 61 1.15 -17.42 8.13
C ASP A 61 1.20 -17.87 6.67
N ASN A 62 0.38 -17.29 5.79
CA ASN A 62 0.26 -17.65 4.38
C ASN A 62 1.24 -16.91 3.46
N PHE A 63 1.88 -15.82 3.91
CA PHE A 63 2.81 -15.04 3.09
C PHE A 63 4.21 -14.97 3.73
N PRO A 64 5.22 -15.68 3.17
CA PRO A 64 6.54 -15.74 3.77
C PRO A 64 7.17 -14.35 3.95
N VAL A 65 7.79 -14.13 5.12
CA VAL A 65 8.45 -12.85 5.45
C VAL A 65 9.49 -12.46 4.39
N GLU A 66 10.25 -13.41 3.86
CA GLU A 66 11.25 -13.16 2.81
C GLU A 66 10.62 -12.64 1.50
N GLU A 67 9.43 -13.13 1.14
CA GLU A 67 8.69 -12.65 -0.03
C GLU A 67 8.09 -11.26 0.24
N LEU A 68 7.65 -11.00 1.47
CA LEU A 68 7.17 -9.68 1.89
C LEU A 68 8.27 -8.63 1.82
N GLU A 69 9.50 -8.98 2.21
CA GLU A 69 10.66 -8.10 2.10
C GLU A 69 11.01 -7.80 0.63
N LYS A 70 10.92 -8.80 -0.26
CA LYS A 70 11.12 -8.59 -1.71
C LYS A 70 10.06 -7.66 -2.28
N LEU A 71 8.78 -7.92 -1.99
CA LEU A 71 7.67 -7.05 -2.41
C LEU A 71 7.86 -5.62 -1.89
N ALA A 72 8.22 -5.45 -0.62
CA ALA A 72 8.46 -4.14 -0.03
C ALA A 72 9.60 -3.38 -0.73
N ASN A 73 10.68 -4.07 -1.10
CA ASN A 73 11.80 -3.48 -1.82
C ASN A 73 11.42 -3.10 -3.27
N GLU A 74 10.63 -3.94 -3.94
CA GLU A 74 10.10 -3.62 -5.27
C GLU A 74 9.19 -2.39 -5.24
N VAL A 75 8.24 -2.33 -4.31
CA VAL A 75 7.35 -1.17 -4.14
C VAL A 75 8.16 0.10 -3.83
N ARG A 76 9.17 0.04 -2.95
CA ARG A 76 10.08 1.17 -2.71
C ARG A 76 10.82 1.60 -3.98
N GLY A 77 11.32 0.64 -4.75
CA GLY A 77 12.02 0.89 -6.00
C GLY A 77 11.16 1.62 -7.03
N GLU A 78 9.92 1.17 -7.21
CA GLU A 78 8.95 1.78 -8.13
C GLU A 78 8.57 3.20 -7.68
N LEU A 79 8.26 3.40 -6.39
CA LEU A 79 7.92 4.72 -5.86
C LEU A 79 9.07 5.72 -5.99
N LYS A 80 10.31 5.28 -5.73
CA LYS A 80 11.49 6.11 -5.91
C LYS A 80 11.74 6.44 -7.37
N THR A 81 11.58 5.47 -8.27
CA THR A 81 11.83 5.64 -9.71
C THR A 81 10.81 6.55 -10.38
N HIS A 82 9.53 6.38 -10.04
CA HIS A 82 8.44 7.05 -10.74
C HIS A 82 7.96 8.33 -10.07
N LEU A 83 8.07 8.42 -8.73
CA LEU A 83 7.54 9.55 -7.97
C LEU A 83 8.63 10.32 -7.20
N ASN A 84 9.88 9.86 -7.24
CA ASN A 84 10.99 10.44 -6.46
C ASN A 84 10.67 10.55 -4.96
N ILE A 85 9.95 9.56 -4.43
CA ILE A 85 9.59 9.46 -3.01
C ILE A 85 10.59 8.54 -2.32
N ASP A 86 11.14 8.97 -1.18
CA ASP A 86 11.97 8.13 -0.31
C ASP A 86 11.11 7.68 0.88
N LEU A 87 10.86 6.37 0.97
CA LEU A 87 10.08 5.80 2.06
C LEU A 87 10.97 5.61 3.29
N VAL A 88 10.52 6.15 4.42
CA VAL A 88 11.18 6.00 5.72
C VAL A 88 10.36 5.03 6.56
N ALA A 89 11.00 3.98 7.09
CA ALA A 89 10.35 3.09 8.04
C ALA A 89 10.07 3.82 9.35
N THR A 90 8.88 3.66 9.90
CA THR A 90 8.50 4.17 11.22
C THR A 90 8.27 3.00 12.16
N GLU A 91 8.53 3.19 13.46
CA GLU A 91 8.08 2.22 14.46
C GLU A 91 6.53 2.17 14.48
N PRO A 92 5.92 1.01 14.82
CA PRO A 92 4.47 0.87 14.94
C PRO A 92 3.84 1.81 15.97
#